data_AF-A0A3D4INK5-F1
#
_entry.id   AF-A0A3D4INK5-F1
#
_cell.length_a   1.000
_cell.length_b   1.000
_cell.length_c   1.000
_cell.angle_alpha   90.00
_cell.angle_beta   90.00
_cell.angle_gamma   90.00
#
_symmetry.space_group_name_H-M   'P 1'
#
loop_
_entity.id
_entity.type
_entity.pdbx_description
1 polymer ?
#
loop_
_entity_poly.entity_id
_entity_poly.type
_entity_poly.pdbx_seq_one_letter_code
_entity_poly.pdbx_strand_id
1 'polypeptide(L)'
;MIDKTASEYKQVISTCKTLFAKKTQDYGTAWRILRLPSITDQIFIKAQRIRSIQDKGSQKVEDPIKDEFIGIVNYCLIAMVQMSLGDSKEMEMTWKELEPLYDQAVEETFSLLQNKNHDYGEA
;
A
#
# COMPACT_ATOMS: atom_id res chain seq x y z
N MET A 1 24.20 6.69 -4.22
CA MET A 1 23.37 5.90 -3.29
C MET A 1 21.88 6.16 -3.51
N ILE A 2 21.47 7.42 -3.74
CA ILE A 2 20.09 7.83 -4.08
C ILE A 2 19.48 7.03 -5.23
N ASP A 3 20.20 6.84 -6.34
CA ASP A 3 19.69 6.11 -7.51
C ASP A 3 19.31 4.64 -7.20
N LYS A 4 20.02 4.01 -6.25
CA LYS A 4 19.73 2.63 -5.85
C LYS A 4 18.44 2.56 -5.02
N THR A 5 18.30 3.42 -4.01
CA THR A 5 17.09 3.48 -3.17
C THR A 5 15.84 3.80 -3.99
N ALA A 6 15.94 4.75 -4.93
CA ALA A 6 14.85 5.09 -5.83
C ALA A 6 14.47 3.92 -6.75
N SER A 7 15.45 3.18 -7.26
CA SER A 7 15.23 1.99 -8.08
C SER A 7 14.54 0.86 -7.29
N GLU A 8 15.02 0.56 -6.09
CA GLU A 8 14.43 -0.46 -5.20
C GLU A 8 13.00 -0.09 -4.79
N TYR A 9 12.74 1.18 -4.47
CA TYR A 9 11.39 1.67 -4.18
C TYR A 9 10.43 1.38 -5.35
N LYS A 10 10.81 1.76 -6.58
CA LYS A 10 10.01 1.52 -7.77
C LYS A 10 9.75 0.03 -8.01
N GLN A 11 10.74 -0.83 -7.76
CA GLN A 11 10.58 -2.27 -7.88
C GLN A 11 9.58 -2.84 -6.87
N VAL A 12 9.64 -2.39 -5.62
CA VAL A 12 8.69 -2.81 -4.56
C VAL A 12 7.29 -2.32 -4.90
N ILE A 13 7.13 -1.04 -5.28
CA ILE A 13 5.83 -0.48 -5.66
C ILE A 13 5.24 -1.19 -6.87
N SER A 14 6.04 -1.55 -7.88
CA SER A 14 5.57 -2.34 -9.03
C SER A 14 5.00 -3.69 -8.60
N THR A 15 5.63 -4.35 -7.63
CA THR A 15 5.11 -5.59 -7.05
C THR A 15 3.77 -5.35 -6.33
N CYS A 16 3.68 -4.28 -5.54
CA CYS A 16 2.46 -3.92 -4.80
C CYS A 16 1.30 -3.59 -5.76
N LYS A 17 1.57 -2.79 -6.80
CA LYS A 17 0.63 -2.39 -7.84
C LYS A 17 0.11 -3.59 -8.62
N THR A 18 1.01 -4.51 -8.99
CA THR A 18 0.62 -5.75 -9.70
C THR A 18 -0.36 -6.57 -8.87
N LEU A 19 -0.07 -6.77 -7.58
CA LEU A 19 -0.98 -7.49 -6.69
C LEU A 19 -2.30 -6.73 -6.49
N PHE A 20 -2.24 -5.42 -6.31
CA PHE A 20 -3.41 -4.56 -6.13
C PHE A 20 -4.34 -4.63 -7.34
N ALA A 21 -3.81 -4.45 -8.56
CA ALA A 21 -4.56 -4.55 -9.82
C ALA A 21 -5.25 -5.91 -9.97
N LYS A 22 -4.54 -7.01 -9.67
CA LYS A 22 -5.11 -8.36 -9.68
C LYS A 22 -6.27 -8.49 -8.68
N LYS A 23 -6.08 -8.01 -7.45
CA LYS A 23 -7.13 -8.03 -6.41
C LYS A 23 -8.35 -7.18 -6.79
N THR A 24 -8.13 -6.03 -7.43
CA THR A 24 -9.22 -5.20 -7.97
C THR A 24 -10.00 -5.92 -9.07
N GLN A 25 -9.33 -6.71 -9.92
CA GLN A 25 -10.02 -7.53 -10.91
C GLN A 25 -10.82 -8.67 -10.28
N ASP A 26 -10.28 -9.30 -9.23
CA ASP A 26 -10.93 -10.44 -8.55
C ASP A 26 -12.15 -10.01 -7.69
N TYR A 27 -12.08 -8.85 -7.03
CA TYR A 27 -13.03 -8.44 -5.99
C TYR A 27 -13.60 -7.02 -6.13
N GLY A 28 -13.30 -6.33 -7.23
CA GLY A 28 -13.69 -4.93 -7.44
C GLY A 28 -13.06 -3.99 -6.42
N THR A 29 -13.76 -2.91 -6.09
CA THR A 29 -13.37 -1.93 -5.07
C THR A 29 -14.10 -2.13 -3.75
N ALA A 30 -14.25 -3.39 -3.31
CA ALA A 30 -14.93 -3.73 -2.05
C ALA A 30 -14.43 -2.96 -0.81
N TRP A 31 -13.17 -2.51 -0.82
CA TRP A 31 -12.59 -1.67 0.24
C TRP A 31 -13.24 -0.28 0.37
N ARG A 32 -13.99 0.21 -0.63
CA ARG A 32 -14.70 1.50 -0.58
C ARG A 32 -15.72 1.58 0.55
N ILE A 33 -16.24 0.45 1.02
CA ILE A 33 -17.15 0.38 2.18
C ILE A 33 -16.45 0.66 3.51
N LEU A 34 -15.13 0.52 3.55
CA LEU A 34 -14.36 0.69 4.77
C LEU A 34 -14.23 2.17 5.10
N ARG A 35 -14.42 2.48 6.39
CA ARG A 35 -14.07 3.79 6.94
C ARG A 35 -12.55 3.83 7.16
N LEU A 36 -11.97 5.03 7.21
CA LEU A 36 -10.53 5.20 7.48
C LEU A 36 -10.05 4.48 8.77
N PRO A 37 -10.80 4.46 9.88
CA PRO A 37 -10.42 3.65 11.04
C PRO A 37 -10.35 2.15 10.73
N SER A 38 -11.29 1.63 9.92
CA SER A 38 -11.27 0.21 9.52
C SER A 38 -10.07 -0.12 8.63
N ILE A 39 -9.64 0.80 7.76
CA ILE A 39 -8.40 0.63 6.98
C ILE A 39 -7.17 0.67 7.90
N THR A 40 -7.19 1.53 8.92
CA THR A 40 -6.14 1.58 9.96
C THR A 40 -6.04 0.26 10.71
N ASP A 41 -7.18 -0.36 11.05
CA ASP A 41 -7.20 -1.69 11.68
C ASP A 41 -6.58 -2.75 10.77
N GLN A 42 -6.81 -2.71 9.45
CA GLN A 42 -6.16 -3.64 8.51
C GLN A 42 -4.64 -3.52 8.53
N ILE A 43 -4.11 -2.29 8.56
CA ILE A 43 -2.66 -2.04 8.70
C ILE A 43 -2.14 -2.62 10.02
N PHE A 44 -2.86 -2.38 11.11
CA PHE A 44 -2.47 -2.87 12.43
C PHE A 44 -2.47 -4.40 12.51
N ILE A 45 -3.47 -5.07 11.96
CA ILE A 45 -3.55 -6.55 11.90
C ILE A 45 -2.33 -7.12 11.19
N LYS A 46 -1.91 -6.52 10.07
CA LYS A 46 -0.75 -6.97 9.28
C LYS A 46 0.57 -6.73 10.03
N ALA A 47 0.72 -5.57 10.67
CA ALA A 47 1.88 -5.27 11.51
C ALA A 47 1.96 -6.22 12.73
N GLN A 48 0.84 -6.50 13.38
CA GLN A 48 0.77 -7.48 14.47
C GLN A 48 1.13 -8.89 14.01
N ARG A 49 0.73 -9.28 12.79
CA ARG A 49 1.08 -10.57 12.21
C ARG A 49 2.59 -10.70 12.01
N ILE A 50 3.22 -9.68 11.42
CA ILE A 50 4.69 -9.62 11.26
C ILE A 50 5.38 -9.82 12.61
N ARG A 51 5.00 -9.05 13.63
CA ARG A 51 5.54 -9.16 14.98
C ARG A 51 5.35 -10.57 15.55
N SER A 52 4.15 -11.12 15.44
CA SER A 52 3.87 -12.47 15.97
C SER A 52 4.69 -13.57 15.28
N ILE A 53 4.99 -13.45 13.98
CA ILE A 53 5.84 -14.41 13.26
C ILE A 53 7.28 -14.30 13.77
N GLN A 54 7.79 -13.07 13.90
CA GLN A 54 9.15 -12.80 14.40
C GLN A 54 9.34 -13.30 15.84
N ASP A 55 8.36 -13.08 16.72
CA ASP A 55 8.43 -13.48 18.13
C ASP A 55 8.36 -15.01 18.31
N LYS A 56 7.51 -15.70 17.53
CA LYS A 56 7.28 -17.15 17.68
C LYS A 56 8.30 -18.01 16.92
N GLY A 57 8.96 -17.44 15.92
CA GLY A 57 9.86 -18.17 15.02
C GLY A 57 9.21 -19.31 14.22
N SER A 58 7.88 -19.47 14.33
CA SER A 58 7.12 -20.57 13.73
C SER A 58 5.68 -20.12 13.43
N GLN A 59 5.09 -20.72 12.41
CA GLN A 59 3.71 -20.48 12.00
C GLN A 59 3.04 -21.78 11.56
N LYS A 60 1.75 -21.92 11.86
CA LYS A 60 0.97 -23.11 11.45
C LYS A 60 0.63 -23.12 9.96
N VAL A 61 0.53 -21.93 9.37
CA VAL A 61 0.33 -21.71 7.94
C VAL A 61 1.55 -20.94 7.46
N GLU A 62 2.23 -21.47 6.46
CA GLU A 62 3.51 -20.95 5.96
C GLU A 62 3.34 -19.79 4.96
N ASP A 63 2.51 -18.82 5.31
CA ASP A 63 2.35 -17.63 4.47
C ASP A 63 3.63 -16.78 4.51
N PRO A 64 4.12 -16.28 3.35
CA PRO A 64 5.30 -15.42 3.32
C PRO A 64 5.07 -14.12 4.09
N ILE A 65 5.99 -13.78 5.01
CA ILE A 65 5.93 -12.50 5.74
C ILE A 65 5.96 -11.28 4.81
N LYS A 66 6.56 -11.43 3.63
CA LYS A 66 6.59 -10.41 2.57
C LYS A 66 5.19 -9.95 2.17
N ASP A 67 4.22 -10.87 2.16
CA ASP A 67 2.85 -10.56 1.74
C ASP A 67 2.15 -9.65 2.76
N GLU A 68 2.53 -9.72 4.04
CA GLU A 68 2.05 -8.80 5.07
C GLU A 68 2.57 -7.37 4.84
N PHE A 69 3.84 -7.22 4.42
CA PHE A 69 4.40 -5.91 4.06
C PHE A 69 3.73 -5.32 2.82
N ILE A 70 3.52 -6.13 1.78
CA ILE A 70 2.79 -5.69 0.58
C ILE A 70 1.37 -5.24 0.96
N GLY A 71 0.70 -6.00 1.84
CA GLY A 71 -0.60 -5.64 2.35
C GLY A 71 -0.61 -4.29 3.07
N ILE A 72 0.36 -4.02 3.95
CA ILE A 72 0.51 -2.71 4.62
C ILE A 72 0.62 -1.58 3.59
N VAL A 73 1.50 -1.71 2.60
CA VAL A 73 1.69 -0.71 1.53
C VAL A 73 0.37 -0.45 0.80
N ASN A 74 -0.32 -1.51 0.38
CA ASN A 74 -1.58 -1.37 -0.34
C ASN A 74 -2.71 -0.78 0.53
N TYR A 75 -2.79 -1.10 1.82
CA TYR A 75 -3.78 -0.46 2.70
C TYR A 75 -3.48 1.02 2.95
N CYS A 76 -2.21 1.42 3.03
CA CYS A 76 -1.85 2.84 3.07
C CYS A 76 -2.28 3.57 1.80
N LEU A 77 -2.00 3.00 0.62
CA LEU A 77 -2.41 3.59 -0.66
C LEU A 77 -3.94 3.62 -0.82
N ILE A 78 -4.65 2.56 -0.38
CA ILE A 78 -6.12 2.56 -0.28
C ILE A 78 -6.61 3.72 0.59
N ALA A 79 -5.99 3.97 1.74
CA ALA A 79 -6.39 5.08 2.61
C ALA A 79 -6.21 6.44 1.92
N MET A 80 -5.08 6.65 1.22
CA MET A 80 -4.83 7.87 0.46
C MET A 80 -5.88 8.07 -0.65
N VAL A 81 -6.19 7.02 -1.41
CA VAL A 81 -7.23 7.07 -2.45
C VAL A 81 -8.63 7.30 -1.84
N GLN A 82 -8.96 6.64 -0.73
CA GLN A 82 -10.23 6.85 -0.03
C GLN A 82 -10.39 8.30 0.44
N MET A 83 -9.30 8.92 0.92
CA MET A 83 -9.28 10.33 1.32
C MET A 83 -9.46 11.27 0.14
N SER A 84 -8.82 11.01 -1.01
CA SER A 84 -8.94 11.85 -2.21
C SER A 84 -10.34 11.80 -2.85
N LEU A 85 -11.03 10.65 -2.73
CA LEU A 85 -12.40 10.48 -3.20
C LEU A 85 -13.46 11.16 -2.29
N GLY A 86 -13.09 11.59 -1.08
CA GLY A 86 -13.98 12.30 -0.16
C GLY A 86 -15.31 11.59 0.10
N ASP A 87 -16.41 12.36 0.07
CA ASP A 87 -17.78 11.85 0.29
C ASP A 87 -18.42 11.19 -0.95
N SER A 88 -17.62 10.82 -1.95
CA SER A 88 -18.13 10.11 -3.13
C SER A 88 -18.88 8.85 -2.71
N LYS A 89 -20.11 8.71 -3.25
CA LYS A 89 -20.97 7.53 -3.03
C LYS A 89 -20.67 6.40 -4.01
N GLU A 90 -19.72 6.60 -4.93
CA GLU A 90 -19.30 5.57 -5.87
C GLU A 90 -18.49 4.50 -5.14
N MET A 91 -18.98 3.26 -5.23
CA MET A 91 -18.44 2.10 -4.51
C MET A 91 -17.70 1.14 -5.43
N GLU A 92 -17.97 1.22 -6.72
CA GLU A 92 -17.42 0.35 -7.75
C GLU A 92 -16.60 1.19 -8.71
N MET A 93 -15.36 0.78 -8.95
CA MET A 93 -14.47 1.38 -9.93
C MET A 93 -13.74 0.29 -10.67
N THR A 94 -13.59 0.45 -11.98
CA THR A 94 -12.73 -0.43 -12.77
C THR A 94 -11.27 -0.15 -12.45
N TRP A 95 -10.39 -1.13 -12.71
CA TRP A 95 -8.95 -0.88 -12.59
C TRP A 95 -8.48 0.33 -13.42
N LYS A 96 -9.08 0.55 -14.60
CA LYS A 96 -8.74 1.69 -15.47
C LYS A 96 -9.03 3.04 -14.82
N GLU A 97 -10.06 3.13 -13.99
CA GLU A 97 -10.42 4.35 -13.25
C GLU A 97 -9.60 4.48 -11.96
N LEU A 98 -9.27 3.36 -11.33
CA LEU A 98 -8.53 3.32 -10.07
C LEU A 98 -7.02 3.51 -10.24
N GLU A 99 -6.45 3.02 -11.33
CA GLU A 99 -5.01 3.03 -11.60
C GLU A 99 -4.39 4.45 -11.51
N PRO A 100 -4.97 5.49 -12.11
CA PRO A 100 -4.44 6.85 -11.99
C PRO A 100 -4.43 7.38 -10.55
N LEU A 101 -5.43 7.03 -9.74
CA LEU A 101 -5.52 7.44 -8.34
C LEU A 101 -4.46 6.73 -7.48
N TYR A 102 -4.25 5.44 -7.75
CA TYR A 102 -3.18 4.68 -7.12
C TYR A 102 -1.80 5.27 -7.46
N ASP A 103 -1.56 5.57 -8.74
CA ASP A 103 -0.29 6.14 -9.20
C ASP A 103 -0.05 7.54 -8.62
N GLN A 104 -1.10 8.34 -8.49
CA GLN A 104 -1.01 9.64 -7.82
C GLN A 104 -0.59 9.48 -6.34
N ALA A 105 -1.23 8.58 -5.59
CA ALA A 105 -0.87 8.34 -4.19
C ALA A 105 0.58 7.82 -4.02
N VAL A 106 1.04 6.99 -4.94
CA VAL A 106 2.44 6.53 -5.00
C VAL A 106 3.39 7.69 -5.27
N GLU A 107 3.08 8.55 -6.24
CA GLU A 107 3.92 9.69 -6.63
C GLU A 107 4.02 10.72 -5.50
N GLU A 108 2.91 11.02 -4.83
CA GLU A 108 2.90 11.90 -3.64
C GLU A 108 3.83 11.36 -2.55
N THR A 109 3.76 10.05 -2.29
CA THR A 109 4.62 9.39 -1.29
C THR A 109 6.09 9.39 -1.71
N PHE A 110 6.37 9.14 -2.99
CA PHE A 110 7.74 9.12 -3.52
C PHE A 110 8.37 10.51 -3.54
N SER A 111 7.64 11.52 -4.00
CA SER A 111 8.05 12.92 -3.96
C SER A 111 8.35 13.37 -2.53
N LEU A 112 7.52 13.00 -1.55
CA LEU A 112 7.78 13.30 -0.15
C LEU A 112 9.08 12.64 0.36
N LEU A 113 9.34 11.38 -0.02
CA LEU A 113 10.57 10.68 0.31
C LEU A 113 11.80 11.41 -0.27
N GLN A 114 11.73 11.83 -1.55
CA GLN A 114 12.83 12.54 -2.21
C GLN A 114 13.11 13.90 -1.55
N ASN A 115 12.06 14.66 -1.24
CA ASN A 115 12.19 15.95 -0.56
C ASN A 115 12.84 15.78 0.83
N LYS A 116 12.42 14.76 1.59
CA LYS A 116 13.05 14.46 2.88
C LYS A 116 14.52 14.09 2.75
N ASN A 117 14.89 13.27 1.77
CA ASN A 117 16.29 12.89 1.55
C ASN A 117 17.16 14.11 1.17
N HIS A 118 16.60 15.07 0.43
CA HIS A 118 17.25 16.36 0.18
C HIS A 118 17.43 17.16 1.49
N ASP A 119 16.42 17.20 2.35
CA ASP A 119 16.49 17.90 3.65
C ASP A 119 17.52 17.31 4.62
N TYR A 120 17.85 16.01 4.50
CA TYR A 120 18.93 15.36 5.27
C TYR A 120 20.34 15.57 4.69
N GLY A 121 20.48 16.33 3.60
CA GLY A 121 21.79 16.63 3.00
C GLY A 121 22.42 15.45 2.26
N GLU A 122 21.61 14.47 1.83
CA GLU A 122 22.09 13.31 1.07
C GLU A 122 22.19 13.56 -0.46
N ALA A 123 21.89 14.79 -0.91
CA ALA A 123 21.87 15.22 -2.31
C ALA A 123 23.26 15.52 -2.90
#